data_AF-A0AAI8BG71-F1
#
_entry.id   AF-A0AAI8BG71-F1
#
_cell.length_a   1.000
_cell.length_b   1.000
_cell.length_c   1.000
_cell.angle_alpha   90.00
_cell.angle_beta   90.00
_cell.angle_gamma   90.00
#
_symmetry.space_group_name_H-M   'P 1'
#
loop_
_entity.id
_entity.type
_entity.pdbx_description
1 polymer ?
#
loop_
_entity_poly.entity_id
_entity_poly.type
_entity_poly.pdbx_seq_one_letter_code
_entity_poly.pdbx_strand_id
1 'polypeptide(L)' 'MKKLAIVYYSSYGHTKVLAEEVKRGIDSIANVESTLFDPITKR' A
#
# COMPACT_ATOMS: atom_id res chain seq x y z
N MET A 1 2.72 1.60 18.35
CA MET A 1 2.52 1.06 17.00
C MET A 1 2.12 2.20 16.07
N LYS A 2 2.91 2.48 15.02
CA LYS A 2 2.62 3.54 14.03
C LYS A 2 1.78 2.95 12.90
N LYS A 3 0.80 3.71 12.39
CA LYS A 3 -0.07 3.28 11.29
C LYS A 3 0.19 4.13 10.06
N LEU A 4 0.38 3.51 8.90
CA LEU A 4 0.54 4.18 7.62
C LEU A 4 -0.52 3.73 6.62
N ALA A 5 -1.06 4.69 5.88
CA ALA A 5 -1.91 4.43 4.73
C ALA A 5 -1.10 4.63 3.44
N ILE A 6 -1.18 3.67 2.53
CA ILE A 6 -0.63 3.76 1.19
C ILE A 6 -1.83 3.86 0.24
N VAL A 7 -2.09 5.05 -0.28
CA VAL A 7 -3.18 5.30 -1.21
C VAL A 7 -2.61 5.33 -2.62
N TYR A 8 -3.12 4.49 -3.51
CA TYR A 8 -2.66 4.43 -4.89
C TYR A 8 -3.84 4.32 -5.86
N TYR A 9 -3.63 4.77 -7.09
CA TYR A 9 -4.52 4.57 -8.22
C TYR A 9 -3.75 3.86 -9.33
N SER A 10 -4.38 2.91 -10.01
CA SER A 10 -3.75 2.17 -11.11
C SER A 10 -4.79 1.74 -12.14
N SER A 11 -4.65 2.22 -13.38
CA SER A 11 -5.54 1.79 -14.48
C SER A 11 -5.19 0.40 -15.01
N TYR A 12 -3.89 0.06 -15.04
CA TYR A 12 -3.38 -1.17 -15.67
C TYR A 12 -2.57 -2.07 -14.71
N GLY A 13 -2.57 -1.77 -13.42
CA GLY A 13 -1.90 -2.59 -12.40
C GLY A 13 -0.44 -2.24 -12.10
N HIS A 14 0.28 -1.49 -12.93
CA HIS A 14 1.70 -1.15 -12.67
C HIS A 14 1.91 -0.42 -11.33
N THR A 15 1.09 0.59 -11.04
CA THR A 15 1.18 1.34 -9.78
C THR A 15 0.79 0.49 -8.57
N LYS A 16 -0.06 -0.54 -8.76
CA LYS A 16 -0.40 -1.50 -7.70
C LYS A 16 0.83 -2.31 -7.29
N VAL A 17 1.57 -2.83 -8.27
CA VAL A 17 2.82 -3.58 -8.02
C VAL A 17 3.82 -2.71 -7.26
N LEU A 18 3.98 -1.44 -7.66
CA LEU A 18 4.83 -0.49 -6.93
C LEU A 18 4.35 -0.28 -5.49
N ALA A 19 3.05 -0.09 -5.28
CA ALA A 19 2.48 0.12 -3.95
C ALA A 19 2.64 -1.13 -3.05
N GLU A 20 2.58 -2.33 -3.61
CA GLU A 20 2.85 -3.59 -2.92
C GLU A 20 4.33 -3.71 -2.50
N GLU A 21 5.28 -3.31 -3.35
CA GLU A 21 6.70 -3.24 -2.96
C GLU A 21 6.95 -2.23 -1.84
N VAL A 22 6.33 -1.05 -1.92
CA VAL A 22 6.42 -0.05 -0.84
C VAL A 22 5.84 -0.61 0.47
N LYS A 23 4.69 -1.30 0.41
CA LYS A 23 4.11 -1.99 1.57
C LYS A 23 5.07 -3.01 2.16
N ARG A 24 5.70 -3.87 1.35
CA ARG A 24 6.71 -4.83 1.81
C ARG A 24 7.87 -4.16 2.53
N GLY A 25 8.36 -3.04 2.00
CA GLY A 25 9.39 -2.24 2.65
C GLY A 25 8.96 -1.72 4.03
N ILE A 26 7.74 -1.18 4.13
CA ILE A 26 7.21 -0.63 5.39
C ILE A 26 6.95 -1.73 6.42
N ASP A 27 6.39 -2.86 6.00
CA ASP A 27 6.07 -3.99 6.90
C ASP A 27 7.33 -4.67 7.46
N SER A 28 8.51 -4.44 6.86
CA SER A 28 9.79 -4.89 7.41
C SER A 28 10.24 -4.13 8.66
N ILE A 29 9.61 -2.98 8.95
CA ILE A 29 9.98 -2.10 10.07
C ILE A 29 9.20 -2.51 11.32
N ALA A 30 9.90 -2.81 12.40
CA ALA A 30 9.29 -3.16 13.68
C ALA A 30 8.34 -2.05 14.19
N ASN A 31 7.19 -2.45 14.74
CA ASN A 31 6.16 -1.58 15.31
C ASN A 31 5.48 -0.61 14.31
N VAL A 32 5.55 -0.89 13.01
CA VAL A 32 4.82 -0.18 11.94
C VAL A 32 3.81 -1.12 11.29
N GLU A 33 2.60 -0.62 11.09
CA GLU A 33 1.51 -1.31 10.38
C GLU A 33 1.11 -0.48 9.16
N SER A 34 1.09 -1.09 7.97
CA SER A 34 0.70 -0.39 6.74
C SER A 34 -0.55 -0.99 6.10
N THR A 35 -1.39 -0.15 5.49
CA THR A 35 -2.61 -0.58 4.78
C THR A 35 -2.66 0.03 3.38
N LEU A 36 -2.94 -0.79 2.37
CA LEU A 36 -3.15 -0.35 0.99
C LEU A 36 -4.60 0.04 0.75
N PHE A 37 -4.79 1.16 0.05
CA PHE A 37 -6.10 1.65 -0.37
C PHE A 37 -6.09 1.93 -1.88
N ASP A 38 -6.96 1.20 -2.58
CA ASP A 38 -7.30 1.43 -3.98
C ASP A 38 -8.73 1.99 -4.05
N PRO A 39 -8.92 3.24 -4.49
CA PRO A 39 -10.23 3.88 -4.55
C PRO A 39 -11.13 3.34 -5.66
N ILE A 40 -10.62 2.56 -6.61
CA ILE A 40 -11.41 1.99 -7.71
C ILE A 40 -11.92 0.59 -7.35
N THR A 41 -11.07 -0.23 -6.76
CA THR A 41 -11.35 -1.67 -6.54
C THR A 41 -12.28 -1.93 -5.34
N LYS A 42 -12.54 -0.92 -4.49
CA LYS A 42 -13.47 -1.01 -3.35
C LYS A 42 -14.92 -0.55 -3.66
N ARG A 43 -15.40 -0.73 -4.90
CA ARG A 43 -16.84 -0.63 -5.21
C ARG A 43 -17.53 -1.97 -5.10
#